data_AF-A0A958NYK0-F1
#
_entry.id   AF-A0A958NYK0-F1
#
_cell.length_a   1.000
_cell.length_b   1.000
_cell.length_c   1.000
_cell.angle_alpha   90.00
_cell.angle_beta   90.00
_cell.angle_gamma   90.00
#
_symmetry.space_group_name_H-M   'P 1'
#
loop_
_entity.id
_entity.type
_entity.pdbx_description
1 polymer ?
#
loop_
_entity_poly.entity_id
_entity_poly.type
_entity_poly.pdbx_seq_one_letter_code
_entity_poly.pdbx_strand_id
1 'polypeptide(L)'
;MVIDDVFRSEINKKNHRLKESLSSSFPRLADPIDRLAAAIIDISVVLLPLVLLMSAPAKKILVSAVLVQDKFLFFSAVMSIFFITLVTVVSYQTLFIYFFGATLGKMIFRMKVKDVWNHQRVTFASALLRSLLWFFETAFFMLPHITIFSDS
;
A
#
# COMPACT_ATOMS: atom_id res chain seq x y z
N MET A 1 -16.60 -44.59 37.42
CA MET A 1 -16.56 -44.60 35.94
C MET A 1 -17.22 -43.39 35.29
N VAL A 2 -18.28 -42.79 35.86
CA VAL A 2 -18.94 -41.59 35.27
C VAL A 2 -18.19 -40.28 35.55
N ILE A 3 -17.48 -40.18 36.69
CA ILE A 3 -16.77 -38.96 37.11
C ILE A 3 -15.59 -38.66 36.18
N ASP A 4 -14.88 -39.69 35.72
CA ASP A 4 -13.72 -39.54 34.84
C ASP A 4 -14.11 -39.01 33.45
N ASP A 5 -15.28 -39.38 32.93
CA ASP A 5 -15.77 -38.94 31.63
C ASP A 5 -16.18 -37.46 31.61
N VAL A 6 -16.82 -37.01 32.70
CA VAL A 6 -17.19 -35.60 32.87
C VAL A 6 -15.92 -34.74 32.90
N PHE A 7 -14.91 -35.16 33.65
CA PHE A 7 -13.64 -34.44 33.77
C PHE A 7 -12.87 -34.40 32.43
N ARG A 8 -12.91 -35.49 31.66
CA ARG A 8 -12.30 -35.57 30.33
C ARG A 8 -12.97 -34.64 29.33
N SER A 9 -14.29 -34.49 29.40
CA SER A 9 -15.05 -33.60 28.51
C SER A 9 -14.74 -32.11 28.75
N GLU A 10 -14.60 -31.71 30.03
CA GLU A 10 -14.25 -30.35 30.46
C GLU A 10 -12.84 -29.94 29.97
N ILE A 11 -11.87 -30.83 30.14
CA ILE A 11 -10.49 -30.61 29.68
C ILE A 11 -10.44 -30.50 28.15
N ASN A 12 -11.17 -31.34 27.43
CA ASN A 12 -11.18 -31.33 25.97
C ASN A 12 -11.84 -30.04 25.43
N LYS A 13 -12.91 -29.57 26.07
CA LYS A 13 -13.59 -28.31 25.74
C LYS A 13 -12.69 -27.10 26.03
N LYS A 14 -11.91 -27.12 27.11
CA LYS A 14 -10.96 -26.06 27.44
C LYS A 14 -9.80 -26.01 26.44
N ASN A 15 -9.28 -27.17 26.05
CA ASN A 15 -8.23 -27.27 25.02
C ASN A 15 -8.72 -26.80 23.65
N HIS A 16 -9.97 -27.09 23.28
CA HIS A 16 -10.56 -26.59 22.03
C HIS A 16 -10.65 -25.06 22.02
N ARG A 17 -11.11 -24.45 23.12
CA ARG A 17 -11.16 -22.98 23.25
C ARG A 17 -9.78 -22.33 23.24
N LEU A 18 -8.79 -22.95 23.88
CA LEU A 18 -7.39 -22.50 23.84
C LEU A 18 -6.81 -22.56 22.42
N LYS A 19 -7.13 -23.62 21.67
CA LYS A 19 -6.69 -23.79 20.28
C LYS A 19 -7.37 -22.80 19.34
N GLU A 20 -8.66 -22.49 19.56
CA GLU A 20 -9.38 -21.41 18.85
C GLU A 20 -8.78 -20.04 19.17
N SER A 21 -8.50 -19.73 20.45
CA SER A 21 -7.90 -18.45 20.82
C SER A 21 -6.49 -18.30 20.26
N LEU A 22 -5.68 -19.37 20.26
CA LEU A 22 -4.34 -19.37 19.67
C LEU A 22 -4.37 -19.28 18.14
N SER A 23 -5.33 -19.95 17.49
CA SER A 23 -5.54 -19.86 16.04
C SER A 23 -6.00 -18.47 15.60
N SER A 24 -6.74 -17.74 16.44
CA SER A 24 -7.15 -16.36 16.17
C SER A 24 -6.07 -15.31 16.47
N SER A 25 -4.99 -15.71 17.17
CA SER A 25 -3.97 -14.79 17.65
C SER A 25 -2.82 -14.55 16.67
N PHE A 26 -2.74 -15.32 15.59
CA PHE A 26 -1.83 -15.03 14.48
C PHE A 26 -2.64 -14.30 13.39
N PRO A 27 -2.47 -12.97 13.23
CA PRO A 27 -3.09 -12.27 12.12
C PRO A 27 -2.57 -12.91 10.83
N ARG A 28 -3.46 -13.58 10.09
CA ARG A 28 -3.11 -14.25 8.85
C ARG A 28 -2.58 -13.18 7.89
N LEU A 29 -1.28 -13.23 7.59
CA LEU A 29 -0.67 -12.37 6.60
C LEU A 29 -1.41 -12.58 5.28
N ALA A 30 -1.78 -11.49 4.61
CA ALA A 30 -2.40 -11.60 3.28
C ALA A 30 -1.45 -12.28 2.31
N ASP A 31 -1.99 -13.14 1.45
CA ASP A 31 -1.20 -13.86 0.45
C ASP A 31 -0.45 -12.85 -0.45
N PRO A 32 0.80 -13.14 -0.83
CA PRO A 32 1.62 -12.21 -1.62
C PRO A 32 0.96 -11.86 -2.98
N ILE A 33 0.17 -12.79 -3.52
CA ILE A 33 -0.59 -12.60 -4.77
C ILE A 33 -1.71 -11.56 -4.58
N ASP A 34 -2.44 -11.61 -3.45
CA ASP A 34 -3.48 -10.63 -3.14
C ASP A 34 -2.88 -9.23 -2.90
N ARG A 35 -1.70 -9.17 -2.28
CA ARG A 35 -0.94 -7.93 -2.10
C ARG A 35 -0.51 -7.33 -3.45
N LEU A 36 -0.05 -8.17 -4.37
CA LEU A 36 0.32 -7.75 -5.72
C LEU A 36 -0.91 -7.28 -6.52
N ALA A 37 -2.00 -8.04 -6.48
CA ALA A 37 -3.24 -7.67 -7.16
C ALA A 37 -3.79 -6.33 -6.66
N ALA A 38 -3.76 -6.10 -5.35
CA ALA A 38 -4.12 -4.82 -4.76
C ALA A 38 -3.21 -3.67 -5.24
N ALA A 39 -1.89 -3.89 -5.29
CA ALA A 39 -0.94 -2.90 -5.79
C ALA A 39 -1.16 -2.58 -7.27
N ILE A 40 -1.42 -3.60 -8.10
CA ILE A 40 -1.75 -3.42 -9.52
C ILE A 40 -3.01 -2.57 -9.65
N ILE A 41 -4.08 -2.90 -8.93
CA ILE A 41 -5.34 -2.14 -8.96
C ILE A 41 -5.13 -0.69 -8.51
N ASP A 42 -4.37 -0.47 -7.42
CA ASP A 42 -4.02 0.88 -6.95
C ASP A 42 -3.31 1.68 -8.04
N ILE A 43 -2.31 1.09 -8.71
CA ILE A 43 -1.56 1.74 -9.78
C ILE A 43 -2.44 2.00 -11.00
N SER A 44 -3.11 0.97 -11.52
CA SER A 44 -3.77 1.03 -12.82
C SER A 44 -5.11 1.75 -12.79
N VAL A 45 -5.90 1.55 -11.73
CA VAL A 45 -7.28 2.07 -11.66
C VAL A 45 -7.33 3.44 -11.02
N VAL A 46 -6.48 3.73 -10.04
CA VAL A 46 -6.55 4.98 -9.29
C VAL A 46 -5.38 5.91 -9.62
N LEU A 47 -4.16 5.43 -9.42
CA LEU A 47 -2.99 6.29 -9.44
C LEU A 47 -2.67 6.81 -10.84
N LEU A 48 -2.75 5.95 -11.85
CA LEU A 48 -2.48 6.29 -13.25
C LEU A 48 -3.43 7.38 -13.78
N PRO A 49 -4.77 7.24 -13.71
CA PRO A 49 -5.66 8.31 -14.16
C PRO A 49 -5.49 9.59 -13.34
N LEU A 50 -5.23 9.49 -12.03
CA LEU A 50 -4.98 10.66 -11.19
C LEU A 50 -3.72 11.43 -11.61
N VAL A 51 -2.61 10.73 -11.83
CA VAL A 51 -1.34 11.33 -12.29
C VAL A 51 -1.51 11.91 -13.70
N LEU A 52 -2.22 11.21 -14.60
CA LEU A 52 -2.50 11.73 -15.94
C LEU A 52 -3.31 13.03 -15.90
N LEU A 53 -4.32 13.10 -15.03
CA LEU A 53 -5.16 14.27 -14.87
C LEU A 53 -4.38 15.44 -14.27
N MET A 54 -3.61 15.20 -13.21
CA MET A 54 -2.81 16.24 -12.54
C MET A 54 -1.66 16.75 -13.41
N SER A 55 -1.07 15.89 -14.25
CA SER A 55 0.01 16.27 -15.17
C SER A 55 -0.48 16.85 -16.51
N ALA A 56 -1.79 16.85 -16.78
CA ALA A 56 -2.38 17.37 -18.02
C ALA A 56 -1.89 18.78 -18.44
N PRO A 57 -1.88 19.81 -17.55
CA PRO A 57 -1.40 21.14 -17.96
C PRO A 57 0.09 21.14 -18.31
N ALA A 58 0.91 20.42 -17.55
CA ALA A 58 2.35 20.34 -17.81
C ALA A 58 2.66 19.57 -19.11
N LYS A 59 1.87 18.55 -19.46
CA LYS A 59 1.96 17.87 -20.75
C LYS A 59 1.65 18.79 -21.93
N LYS A 60 0.66 19.67 -21.79
CA LYS A 60 0.35 20.66 -22.83
C LYS A 60 1.56 21.57 -23.11
N ILE A 61 2.22 22.03 -22.04
CA ILE A 61 3.43 22.86 -22.13
C ILE A 61 4.58 22.07 -22.76
N LEU A 62 4.76 20.81 -22.38
CA LEU A 62 5.77 19.92 -22.95
C LEU A 62 5.60 19.76 -24.47
N VAL A 63 4.38 19.50 -24.93
CA VAL A 63 4.09 19.36 -26.37
C VAL A 63 4.42 20.66 -27.12
N SER A 64 4.03 21.82 -26.58
CA SER A 64 4.41 23.09 -27.18
C SER A 64 5.93 23.32 -27.20
N ALA A 65 6.65 22.90 -26.15
CA ALA A 65 8.10 23.03 -26.08
C ALA A 65 8.80 22.20 -27.16
N VAL A 66 8.32 20.98 -27.40
CA VAL A 66 8.84 20.07 -28.42
C VAL A 66 8.64 20.66 -29.82
N LEU A 67 7.49 21.28 -30.09
CA LEU A 67 7.22 21.93 -31.38
C LEU A 67 8.14 23.13 -31.64
N VAL A 68 8.40 23.94 -30.62
CA VAL A 68 9.24 25.15 -30.72
C VAL A 68 10.74 24.82 -30.65
N GLN A 69 11.09 23.57 -30.32
CA GLN A 69 12.46 23.12 -30.05
C GLN A 69 13.19 23.92 -28.96
N ASP A 70 12.43 24.53 -28.04
CA ASP A 70 12.98 25.25 -26.91
C ASP A 70 13.41 24.26 -25.83
N LYS A 71 14.73 24.08 -25.70
CA LYS A 71 15.35 23.15 -24.74
C LYS A 71 15.11 23.55 -23.29
N PHE A 72 15.02 24.85 -22.99
CA PHE A 72 14.81 25.33 -21.63
C PHE A 72 13.38 25.06 -21.18
N LEU A 73 12.41 25.38 -22.04
CA LEU A 73 11.00 25.14 -21.76
C LEU A 73 10.66 23.64 -21.72
N PHE A 74 11.35 22.83 -22.51
CA PHE A 74 11.26 21.37 -22.42
C PHE A 74 11.72 20.85 -21.06
N PHE A 75 12.92 21.26 -20.60
CA PHE A 75 13.46 20.81 -19.32
C PHE A 75 12.57 21.23 -18.13
N SER A 76 12.08 22.48 -18.13
CA SER A 76 11.20 22.95 -17.07
C SER A 76 9.85 22.20 -17.05
N ALA A 77 9.30 21.85 -18.22
CA ALA A 77 8.07 21.05 -18.31
C ALA A 77 8.28 19.62 -17.80
N VAL A 78 9.39 18.96 -18.15
CA VAL A 78 9.73 17.62 -17.64
C VAL A 78 9.88 17.62 -16.12
N MET A 79 10.64 18.58 -15.57
CA MET A 79 10.81 18.73 -14.12
C MET A 79 9.47 19.00 -13.42
N SER A 80 8.58 19.79 -14.03
CA SER A 80 7.24 20.04 -13.51
C SER A 80 6.39 18.77 -13.46
N ILE A 81 6.42 17.95 -14.52
CA ILE A 81 5.71 16.66 -14.55
C ILE A 81 6.23 15.71 -13.46
N PHE A 82 7.55 15.62 -13.31
CA PHE A 82 8.17 14.80 -12.26
C PHE A 82 7.72 15.24 -10.87
N PHE A 83 7.77 16.53 -10.58
CA PHE A 83 7.38 17.08 -9.28
C PHE A 83 5.88 16.87 -8.99
N ILE A 84 5.00 17.11 -9.97
CA ILE A 84 3.56 16.86 -9.84
C ILE A 84 3.31 15.37 -9.56
N THR A 85 4.01 14.48 -10.25
CA THR A 85 3.87 13.03 -10.06
C THR A 85 4.31 12.62 -8.66
N LEU A 86 5.47 13.07 -8.20
CA LEU A 86 5.98 12.80 -6.85
C LEU A 86 4.98 13.25 -5.78
N VAL A 87 4.53 14.51 -5.85
CA VAL A 87 3.60 15.07 -4.88
C VAL A 87 2.26 14.30 -4.90
N THR A 88 1.74 13.99 -6.08
CA THR A 88 0.47 13.27 -6.23
C THR A 88 0.55 11.87 -5.63
N VAL A 89 1.61 11.11 -5.95
CA VAL A 89 1.79 9.74 -5.46
C VAL A 89 2.01 9.71 -3.94
N VAL A 90 2.91 10.54 -3.43
CA VAL A 90 3.25 10.57 -2.00
C VAL A 90 2.06 11.05 -1.18
N SER A 91 1.36 12.10 -1.62
CA SER A 91 0.19 12.61 -0.91
C SER A 91 -0.96 11.60 -0.92
N TYR A 92 -1.27 11.00 -2.07
CA TYR A 92 -2.29 9.95 -2.16
C TYR A 92 -1.99 8.81 -1.19
N GLN A 93 -0.82 8.18 -1.29
CA GLN A 93 -0.51 7.01 -0.51
C GLN A 93 -0.46 7.33 1.00
N THR A 94 0.09 8.49 1.38
CA THR A 94 0.16 8.92 2.77
C THR A 94 -1.22 9.20 3.36
N LEU A 95 -2.07 9.95 2.64
CA LEU A 95 -3.42 10.29 3.12
C LEU A 95 -4.30 9.05 3.28
N PHE A 96 -4.29 8.15 2.29
CA PHE A 96 -5.10 6.93 2.36
C PHE A 96 -4.64 5.99 3.48
N ILE A 97 -3.33 5.81 3.66
CA ILE A 97 -2.81 5.00 4.77
C ILE A 97 -3.11 5.65 6.13
N TYR A 98 -2.97 6.98 6.25
CA TYR A 98 -3.19 7.68 7.50
C TYR A 98 -4.67 7.67 7.93
N PHE A 99 -5.60 7.97 7.02
CA PHE A 99 -7.03 8.05 7.34
C PHE A 99 -7.72 6.68 7.36
N PHE A 100 -7.47 5.84 6.36
CA PHE A 100 -8.19 4.58 6.16
C PHE A 100 -7.39 3.35 6.62
N GLY A 101 -6.11 3.51 6.95
CA GLY A 101 -5.23 2.39 7.28
C GLY A 101 -4.96 1.47 6.08
N ALA A 102 -5.31 1.88 4.87
CA ALA A 102 -5.19 1.10 3.64
C ALA A 102 -5.27 2.02 2.41
N THR A 103 -4.63 1.63 1.33
CA THR A 103 -4.83 2.22 -0.01
C THR A 103 -6.12 1.65 -0.63
N LEU A 104 -6.69 2.32 -1.64
CA LEU A 104 -7.97 1.91 -2.23
C LEU A 104 -7.95 0.46 -2.75
N GLY A 105 -6.88 0.05 -3.42
CA GLY A 105 -6.66 -1.32 -3.86
C GLY A 105 -6.66 -2.30 -2.69
N LYS A 106 -5.97 -1.96 -1.60
CA LYS A 106 -5.98 -2.80 -0.38
C LYS A 106 -7.36 -2.86 0.28
N MET A 107 -8.14 -1.78 0.21
CA MET A 107 -9.51 -1.77 0.73
C MET A 107 -10.43 -2.74 -0.02
N ILE A 108 -10.26 -2.89 -1.34
CA ILE A 108 -11.04 -3.84 -2.16
C ILE A 108 -10.80 -5.28 -1.68
N PHE A 109 -9.55 -5.64 -1.38
CA PHE A 109 -9.18 -6.96 -0.84
C PHE A 109 -9.36 -7.08 0.68
N ARG A 110 -10.02 -6.10 1.34
CA ARG A 110 -10.23 -6.04 2.80
C ARG A 110 -8.94 -6.12 3.63
N MET A 111 -7.81 -5.71 3.05
CA MET A 111 -6.51 -5.67 3.71
C MET A 111 -6.34 -4.36 4.49
N LYS A 112 -5.71 -4.44 5.66
CA LYS A 112 -5.35 -3.27 6.48
C LYS A 112 -3.85 -3.27 6.73
N VAL A 113 -3.24 -2.10 6.57
CA VAL A 113 -1.83 -1.85 6.92
C VAL A 113 -1.77 -1.61 8.42
N LYS A 114 -1.03 -2.46 9.13
CA LYS A 114 -0.76 -2.36 10.56
C LYS A 114 0.74 -2.33 10.78
N ASP A 115 1.16 -1.67 11.84
CA ASP A 115 2.55 -1.72 12.28
C ASP A 115 2.89 -3.14 12.80
N VAL A 116 4.02 -3.68 12.35
CA VAL A 116 4.50 -5.02 12.72
C VAL A 116 4.81 -5.09 14.22
N TRP A 117 5.35 -4.01 14.80
CA TRP A 117 5.81 -4.02 16.20
C TRP A 117 4.69 -3.80 17.21
N ASN A 118 3.86 -2.78 17.00
CA ASN A 118 2.85 -2.37 17.99
C ASN A 118 1.41 -2.74 17.60
N HIS A 119 1.18 -3.26 16.39
CA HIS A 119 -0.16 -3.57 15.86
C HIS A 119 -1.15 -2.38 15.88
N GLN A 120 -0.63 -1.17 16.11
CA GLN A 120 -1.37 0.07 16.13
C GLN A 120 -1.45 0.70 14.74
N ARG A 121 -2.27 1.75 14.61
CA ARG A 121 -2.38 2.53 13.37
C ARG A 121 -1.02 3.17 13.05
N VAL A 122 -0.68 3.19 11.77
CA VAL A 122 0.58 3.73 11.27
C VAL A 122 0.64 5.24 11.55
N THR A 123 1.71 5.69 12.20
CA THR A 123 1.99 7.11 12.41
C THR A 123 2.19 7.83 11.07
N PHE A 124 1.84 9.12 11.01
CA PHE A 124 1.99 9.92 9.78
C PHE A 124 3.42 9.86 9.19
N ALA A 125 4.44 9.93 10.04
CA ALA A 125 5.85 9.89 9.62
C ALA A 125 6.24 8.55 8.98
N SER A 126 5.77 7.42 9.54
CA SER A 126 6.06 6.10 8.95
C SER A 126 5.27 5.85 7.67
N ALA A 127 4.06 6.39 7.54
CA ALA A 127 3.30 6.37 6.30
C ALA A 127 4.00 7.18 5.18
N LEU A 128 4.56 8.34 5.52
CA LEU A 128 5.28 9.21 4.58
C LEU A 128 6.61 8.57 4.12
N LEU A 129 7.42 8.04 5.05
CA LEU A 129 8.65 7.34 4.68
C LEU A 129 8.35 6.14 3.76
N ARG A 130 7.29 5.39 4.06
CA ARG A 130 6.86 4.26 3.23
C ARG A 130 6.44 4.70 1.82
N SER A 131 5.71 5.80 1.68
CA SER A 131 5.28 6.29 0.37
C SER A 131 6.44 6.86 -0.46
N LEU A 132 7.42 7.50 0.19
CA LEU A 132 8.66 7.92 -0.46
C LEU A 132 9.50 6.74 -0.95
N LEU A 133 9.72 5.73 -0.10
CA LEU A 133 10.46 4.53 -0.48
C LEU A 133 9.77 3.82 -1.65
N TRP A 134 8.44 3.70 -1.59
CA TRP A 134 7.66 3.10 -2.67
C TRP A 134 7.76 3.90 -3.98
N PHE A 135 7.73 5.24 -3.91
CA PHE A 135 7.91 6.10 -5.07
C PHE A 135 9.31 5.91 -5.69
N PHE A 136 10.37 5.91 -4.88
CA PHE A 136 11.73 5.70 -5.36
C PHE A 136 11.94 4.29 -5.93
N GLU A 137 11.44 3.25 -5.27
CA GLU A 137 11.45 1.88 -5.81
C GLU A 137 10.80 1.82 -7.18
N THR A 138 9.60 2.39 -7.31
CA THR A 138 8.84 2.38 -8.56
C THR A 138 9.52 3.22 -9.65
N ALA A 139 10.10 4.37 -9.29
CA ALA A 139 10.77 5.26 -10.24
C ALA A 139 12.11 4.71 -10.74
N PHE A 140 12.90 4.06 -9.88
CA PHE A 140 14.24 3.56 -10.23
C PHE A 140 14.25 2.12 -10.75
N PHE A 141 13.42 1.23 -10.18
CA PHE A 141 13.47 -0.20 -10.49
C PHE A 141 12.31 -0.68 -11.36
N MET A 142 11.33 0.18 -11.66
CA MET A 142 10.12 -0.13 -12.46
C MET A 142 9.30 -1.34 -11.99
N LEU A 143 9.64 -1.93 -10.83
CA LEU A 143 9.08 -3.16 -10.32
C LEU A 143 8.86 -3.07 -8.81
N PRO A 144 7.65 -3.36 -8.30
CA PRO A 144 7.36 -3.35 -6.86
C PRO A 144 7.84 -4.67 -6.22
N HIS A 145 9.15 -4.89 -6.15
CA HIS A 145 9.68 -6.22 -5.81
C HIS A 145 10.18 -6.41 -4.37
N ILE A 146 10.24 -5.36 -3.53
CA ILE A 146 10.71 -5.48 -2.15
C ILE A 146 9.58 -5.25 -1.16
N THR A 147 8.79 -4.19 -1.32
CA THR A 147 7.70 -3.85 -0.40
C THR A 147 6.52 -4.81 -0.40
N ILE A 148 6.33 -5.62 -1.45
CA ILE A 148 5.28 -6.66 -1.49
C ILE A 148 5.69 -7.89 -0.68
N PHE A 149 6.99 -8.21 -0.66
CA PHE A 149 7.54 -9.43 -0.05
C PHE A 149 8.17 -9.19 1.34
N SER A 150 8.45 -7.94 1.73
CA SER A 150 9.21 -7.60 2.94
C SER A 150 8.38 -7.39 4.22
N ASP A 151 7.04 -7.41 4.16
CA ASP A 151 6.22 -7.48 5.39
C ASP A 151 6.06 -8.96 5.82
N SER A 152 7.11 -9.49 6.45
CA SER A 152 7.18 -10.77 7.20
C SER A 152 7.51 -10.51 8.67
#